data_AF-A0A7C6U339-F1
#
_entry.id   AF-A0A7C6U339-F1
#
_cell.length_a   1.000
_cell.length_b   1.000
_cell.length_c   1.000
_cell.angle_alpha   90.00
_cell.angle_beta   90.00
_cell.angle_gamma   90.00
#
_symmetry.space_group_name_H-M   'P 1'
#
loop_
_entity.id
_entity.type
_entity.pdbx_description
1 polymer ?
#
loop_
_entity_poly.entity_id
_entity_poly.type
_entity_poly.pdbx_seq_one_letter_code
_entity_poly.pdbx_strand_id
1 'polypeptide(L)'
;MKKKVFKNKELEKSSLAKVIYYGVFLEAGLLIAAIITAATFLIGGNSRIILVLLEVFFLLIMFYAIVLIIIYLIKLLQDKKIIKKSTIISRRKNIRDLTFGSLIFAIIIAMTFVPNMGYITVGGIAITIIHIPVLIGAALLGWKWGLFFGTIFGIGSFIQAFTYITTNAPFTNPLVSILPRMLFGLIAGLVFQLVRMYIKKHNKRNAINYGLIYPAVYGLLTIFHSVIVLFILYFVTKAGWYYRANEFVFAEIGEIIVTVLALNSILEFIIAIVVCSPINLALDNVMLKSNNN
;
A
#
# COMPACT_ATOMS: atom_id res chain seq x y z
N MET A 1 22.19 -20.42 -31.14
CA MET A 1 20.80 -20.01 -30.78
C MET A 1 20.08 -21.00 -29.85
N LYS A 2 20.10 -22.32 -30.10
CA LYS A 2 19.35 -23.33 -29.30
C LYS A 2 19.70 -23.38 -27.79
N LYS A 3 20.97 -23.27 -27.39
CA LYS A 3 21.38 -23.27 -25.96
C LYS A 3 20.81 -22.11 -25.14
N LYS A 4 20.59 -20.94 -25.74
CA LYS A 4 20.05 -19.74 -25.05
C LYS A 4 18.54 -19.85 -24.83
N VAL A 5 17.84 -20.47 -25.78
CA VAL A 5 16.39 -20.78 -25.69
C VAL A 5 16.13 -21.89 -24.67
N PHE A 6 16.98 -22.92 -24.61
CA PHE A 6 16.89 -23.98 -23.61
C PHE A 6 17.13 -23.45 -22.19
N LYS A 7 18.15 -22.61 -21.99
CA LYS A 7 18.45 -22.01 -20.68
C LYS A 7 17.33 -21.10 -20.17
N ASN A 8 16.66 -20.37 -21.07
CA ASN A 8 15.48 -19.57 -20.73
C ASN A 8 14.27 -20.45 -20.37
N LYS A 9 14.03 -21.56 -21.08
CA LYS A 9 12.94 -22.51 -20.75
C LYS A 9 13.17 -23.24 -19.41
N GLU A 10 14.42 -23.55 -19.06
CA GLU A 10 14.75 -24.12 -17.74
C GLU A 10 14.62 -23.10 -16.60
N LEU A 11 15.03 -21.84 -16.82
CA LEU A 11 14.82 -20.75 -15.87
C LEU A 11 13.33 -20.44 -15.66
N GLU A 12 12.53 -20.48 -16.74
CA GLU A 12 11.08 -20.28 -16.70
C GLU A 12 10.39 -21.43 -15.95
N LYS A 13 10.75 -22.69 -16.22
CA LYS A 13 10.29 -23.87 -15.44
C LYS A 13 10.71 -23.81 -13.97
N SER A 14 11.93 -23.35 -13.66
CA SER A 14 12.41 -23.17 -12.28
C SER A 14 11.63 -22.07 -11.54
N SER A 15 11.26 -21.00 -12.25
CA SER A 15 10.47 -19.91 -11.69
C SER A 15 9.01 -20.32 -11.43
N LEU A 16 8.39 -21.05 -12.36
CA LEU A 16 7.06 -21.64 -12.22
C LEU A 16 7.02 -22.67 -11.10
N ALA A 17 8.02 -23.56 -11.01
CA ALA A 17 8.13 -24.54 -9.93
C ALA A 17 8.23 -23.87 -8.55
N LYS A 18 8.92 -22.73 -8.45
CA LYS A 18 8.99 -21.95 -7.19
C LYS A 18 7.67 -21.25 -6.87
N VAL A 19 6.98 -20.67 -7.85
CA VAL A 19 5.66 -20.05 -7.63
C VAL A 19 4.63 -21.10 -7.22
N ILE A 20 4.66 -22.28 -7.85
CA ILE A 20 3.84 -23.43 -7.45
C ILE A 20 4.23 -23.87 -6.04
N TYR A 21 5.52 -23.95 -5.69
CA TYR A 21 5.96 -24.30 -4.35
C TYR A 21 5.47 -23.31 -3.28
N TYR A 22 5.57 -21.99 -3.52
CA TYR A 22 5.07 -20.98 -2.59
C TYR A 22 3.53 -20.90 -2.57
N GLY A 23 2.85 -21.16 -3.68
CA GLY A 23 1.39 -21.26 -3.76
C GLY A 23 0.85 -22.48 -3.00
N VAL A 24 1.48 -23.64 -3.17
CA VAL A 24 1.18 -24.86 -2.42
C VAL A 24 1.45 -24.67 -0.93
N PHE A 25 2.49 -23.90 -0.55
CA PHE A 25 2.75 -23.57 0.85
C PHE A 25 1.69 -22.63 1.44
N LEU A 26 1.15 -21.70 0.64
CA LEU A 26 0.05 -20.82 1.02
C LEU A 26 -1.27 -21.60 1.19
N GLU A 27 -1.58 -22.50 0.25
CA GLU A 27 -2.75 -23.39 0.33
C GLU A 27 -2.64 -24.35 1.50
N ALA A 28 -1.45 -24.92 1.77
CA ALA A 28 -1.21 -25.74 2.95
C ALA A 28 -1.39 -24.94 4.25
N GLY A 29 -0.95 -23.67 4.29
CA GLY A 29 -1.17 -22.77 5.42
C GLY A 29 -2.65 -22.47 5.66
N LEU A 30 -3.42 -22.20 4.60
CA LEU A 30 -4.88 -22.01 4.66
C LEU A 30 -5.61 -23.30 5.08
N LEU A 31 -5.17 -24.46 4.59
CA LEU A 31 -5.73 -25.76 4.95
C LEU A 31 -5.49 -26.08 6.42
N ILE A 32 -4.28 -25.84 6.93
CA ILE A 32 -3.95 -26.00 8.36
C ILE A 32 -4.77 -25.01 9.20
N ALA A 33 -4.97 -23.78 8.74
CA ALA A 33 -5.87 -22.81 9.37
C ALA A 33 -7.29 -23.33 9.50
N ALA A 34 -7.83 -23.85 8.39
CA ALA A 34 -9.19 -24.37 8.30
C ALA A 34 -9.36 -25.61 9.20
N ILE A 35 -8.36 -26.48 9.25
CA ILE A 35 -8.35 -27.67 10.12
C ILE A 35 -8.29 -27.28 11.59
N ILE A 36 -7.45 -26.31 11.97
CA ILE A 36 -7.40 -25.81 13.35
C ILE A 36 -8.72 -25.14 13.74
N THR A 37 -9.34 -24.38 12.82
CA THR A 37 -10.65 -23.74 13.01
C THR A 37 -11.76 -24.79 13.22
N ALA A 38 -11.77 -25.84 12.39
CA ALA A 38 -12.74 -26.94 12.50
C ALA A 38 -12.52 -27.77 13.78
N ALA A 39 -11.26 -28.06 14.14
CA ALA A 39 -10.91 -28.80 15.34
C ALA A 39 -11.24 -28.02 16.62
N THR A 40 -11.05 -26.69 16.64
CA THR A 40 -11.36 -25.85 17.80
C THR A 40 -12.86 -25.59 17.99
N PHE A 41 -13.63 -25.55 16.90
CA PHE A 41 -15.10 -25.51 16.96
C PHE A 41 -15.69 -26.79 17.59
N LEU A 42 -15.02 -27.94 17.41
CA LEU A 42 -15.44 -29.23 17.97
C LEU A 42 -15.07 -29.43 19.45
N ILE A 43 -14.14 -28.65 20.02
CA ILE A 43 -13.59 -28.87 21.37
C ILE A 43 -14.24 -27.99 22.46
N GLY A 44 -15.17 -27.08 22.12
CA GLY A 44 -16.00 -26.41 23.13
C GLY A 44 -15.25 -25.53 24.16
N GLY A 45 -14.02 -25.11 23.84
CA GLY A 45 -13.21 -24.24 24.70
C GLY A 45 -13.65 -22.78 24.65
N ASN A 46 -13.38 -22.03 25.72
CA ASN A 46 -13.77 -20.64 25.96
C ASN A 46 -13.69 -19.78 24.67
N SER A 47 -14.85 -19.49 24.08
CA SER A 47 -15.01 -19.03 22.68
C SER A 47 -14.23 -17.75 22.35
N ARG A 48 -13.96 -16.90 23.35
CA ARG A 48 -13.20 -15.66 23.20
C ARG A 48 -11.70 -15.89 22.95
N ILE A 49 -11.07 -16.85 23.62
CA ILE A 49 -9.62 -17.12 23.44
C ILE A 49 -9.37 -17.72 22.06
N ILE A 50 -10.25 -18.62 21.63
CA ILE A 50 -10.18 -19.29 20.32
C ILE A 50 -10.35 -18.26 19.19
N LEU A 51 -11.32 -17.35 19.31
CA LEU A 51 -11.48 -16.26 18.35
C LEU A 51 -10.21 -15.40 18.26
N VAL A 52 -9.65 -14.96 19.39
CA VAL A 52 -8.41 -14.17 19.39
C VAL A 52 -7.24 -14.90 18.71
N LEU A 53 -7.10 -16.21 18.93
CA LEU A 53 -6.05 -17.01 18.28
C LEU A 53 -6.25 -17.12 16.76
N LEU A 54 -7.49 -17.30 16.29
CA LEU A 54 -7.83 -17.33 14.87
C LEU A 54 -7.55 -15.98 14.19
N GLU A 55 -7.86 -14.89 14.87
CA GLU A 55 -7.61 -13.53 14.39
C GLU A 55 -6.13 -13.22 14.25
N VAL A 56 -5.32 -13.59 15.26
CA VAL A 56 -3.86 -13.49 15.20
C VAL A 56 -3.30 -14.34 14.07
N PHE A 57 -3.83 -15.54 13.87
CA PHE A 57 -3.42 -16.41 12.77
C PHE A 57 -3.73 -15.81 11.40
N PHE A 58 -4.90 -15.21 11.22
CA PHE A 58 -5.28 -14.54 9.98
C PHE A 58 -4.41 -13.31 9.68
N LEU A 59 -4.05 -12.53 10.71
CA LEU A 59 -3.08 -11.43 10.61
C LEU A 59 -1.71 -11.92 10.14
N LEU A 60 -1.22 -13.04 10.68
CA LEU A 60 0.06 -13.63 10.28
C LEU A 60 0.04 -14.11 8.83
N ILE A 61 -1.05 -14.75 8.38
CA ILE A 61 -1.22 -15.15 6.98
C ILE A 61 -1.20 -13.92 6.07
N MET A 62 -1.96 -12.89 6.40
CA MET A 62 -2.05 -11.69 5.56
C MET A 62 -0.69 -10.96 5.50
N PHE A 63 0.01 -10.87 6.62
CA PHE A 63 1.37 -10.35 6.68
C PHE A 63 2.32 -11.16 5.77
N TYR A 64 2.28 -12.48 5.86
CA TYR A 64 3.09 -13.36 5.01
C TYR A 64 2.75 -13.21 3.52
N ALA A 65 1.46 -13.12 3.17
CA ALA A 65 1.01 -12.88 1.81
C ALA A 65 1.52 -11.55 1.26
N ILE A 66 1.46 -10.47 2.05
CA ILE A 66 2.02 -9.16 1.66
C ILE A 66 3.53 -9.26 1.42
N VAL A 67 4.26 -9.91 2.32
CA VAL A 67 5.71 -10.13 2.17
C VAL A 67 6.02 -10.92 0.90
N LEU A 68 5.27 -11.99 0.62
CA LEU A 68 5.42 -12.77 -0.61
C LEU A 68 5.12 -11.93 -1.86
N ILE A 69 4.07 -11.10 -1.84
CA ILE A 69 3.75 -10.17 -2.93
C ILE A 69 4.92 -9.21 -3.16
N ILE A 70 5.48 -8.63 -2.09
CA ILE A 70 6.64 -7.72 -2.20
C ILE A 70 7.85 -8.46 -2.80
N ILE A 71 8.17 -9.65 -2.30
CA ILE A 71 9.27 -10.48 -2.82
C ILE A 71 9.03 -10.80 -4.31
N TYR A 72 7.81 -11.16 -4.67
CA TYR A 72 7.41 -11.46 -6.04
C TYR A 72 7.56 -10.23 -6.95
N LEU A 73 7.08 -9.05 -6.51
CA LEU A 73 7.21 -7.80 -7.26
C LEU A 73 8.68 -7.40 -7.44
N ILE A 74 9.50 -7.50 -6.39
CA ILE A 74 10.94 -7.24 -6.47
C ILE A 74 11.60 -8.22 -7.45
N LYS A 75 11.27 -9.51 -7.37
CA LYS A 75 11.81 -10.52 -8.27
C LYS A 75 11.37 -10.26 -9.72
N LEU A 76 10.12 -9.86 -9.95
CA LEU A 76 9.61 -9.50 -11.27
C LEU A 76 10.36 -8.28 -11.86
N LEU A 77 10.82 -7.36 -11.01
CA LEU A 77 11.69 -6.26 -11.39
C LEU A 77 13.14 -6.71 -11.65
N GLN A 78 13.66 -7.69 -10.89
CA GLN A 78 15.02 -8.23 -11.05
C GLN A 78 15.17 -9.13 -12.30
N ASP A 79 14.25 -10.08 -12.50
CA ASP A 79 14.25 -11.04 -13.62
C ASP A 79 14.14 -10.32 -14.98
N LYS A 80 13.43 -9.19 -14.99
CA LYS A 80 13.43 -8.26 -16.13
C LYS A 80 14.66 -7.37 -16.08
N LYS A 81 15.89 -7.90 -16.21
CA LYS A 81 17.20 -7.20 -16.40
C LYS A 81 17.15 -5.64 -16.29
N ILE A 82 16.80 -5.11 -15.11
CA ILE A 82 16.86 -3.68 -14.75
C ILE A 82 17.56 -3.57 -13.39
N ILE A 83 18.64 -4.31 -13.23
CA ILE A 83 19.79 -3.81 -12.48
C ILE A 83 20.96 -3.83 -13.46
N LYS A 84 20.83 -3.03 -14.53
CA LYS A 84 22.05 -2.51 -15.14
C LYS A 84 22.59 -1.55 -14.10
N LYS A 85 23.66 -1.95 -13.40
CA LYS A 85 24.49 -1.07 -12.59
C LYS A 85 25.02 0.04 -13.51
N SER A 86 24.20 1.06 -13.77
CA SER A 86 24.66 2.31 -14.38
C SER A 86 25.07 3.23 -13.24
N THR A 87 26.25 2.98 -12.70
CA THR A 87 26.88 3.82 -11.68
C THR A 87 27.44 5.09 -12.32
N ILE A 88 26.56 5.85 -12.99
CA ILE A 88 26.71 7.28 -13.24
C ILE A 88 25.30 7.85 -13.12
N ILE A 89 24.82 8.00 -11.87
CA ILE A 89 23.63 8.82 -11.64
C ILE A 89 24.08 10.26 -11.88
N SER A 90 23.53 10.94 -12.89
CA SER A 90 23.92 12.31 -13.17
C SER A 90 23.56 13.19 -11.96
N ARG A 91 24.45 14.11 -11.58
CA ARG A 91 24.21 15.04 -10.45
C ARG A 91 22.86 15.76 -10.61
N ARG A 92 22.48 16.12 -11.85
CA ARG A 92 21.19 16.75 -12.18
C ARG A 92 19.98 15.89 -11.81
N LYS A 93 20.04 14.58 -12.07
CA LYS A 93 18.95 13.66 -11.71
C LYS A 93 18.79 13.54 -10.19
N ASN A 94 19.90 13.41 -9.46
CA ASN A 94 19.85 13.37 -7.99
C ASN A 94 19.28 14.65 -7.40
N ILE A 95 19.75 15.82 -7.88
CA ILE A 95 19.23 17.11 -7.42
C ILE A 95 17.74 17.21 -7.70
N ARG A 96 17.29 16.85 -8.91
CA ARG A 96 15.88 16.88 -9.29
C ARG A 96 15.02 15.96 -8.41
N ASP A 97 15.42 14.70 -8.25
CA ASP A 97 14.67 13.72 -7.47
C ASP A 97 14.61 14.14 -5.99
N LEU A 98 15.68 14.75 -5.47
CA LEU A 98 15.69 15.39 -4.15
C LEU A 98 14.74 16.60 -4.08
N THR A 99 14.78 17.52 -5.03
CA THR A 99 13.93 18.72 -5.03
C THR A 99 12.44 18.37 -5.08
N PHE A 100 12.02 17.50 -6.02
CA PHE A 100 10.63 17.04 -6.06
C PHE A 100 10.28 16.23 -4.81
N GLY A 101 11.22 15.41 -4.32
CA GLY A 101 11.00 14.61 -3.12
C GLY A 101 10.78 15.48 -1.88
N SER A 102 11.56 16.54 -1.71
CA SER A 102 11.41 17.53 -0.65
C SER A 102 10.11 18.30 -0.74
N LEU A 103 9.66 18.65 -1.95
CA LEU A 103 8.37 19.32 -2.15
C LEU A 103 7.19 18.43 -1.76
N ILE A 104 7.20 17.16 -2.19
CA ILE A 104 6.16 16.18 -1.80
C ILE A 104 6.19 15.93 -0.30
N PHE A 105 7.38 15.80 0.30
CA PHE A 105 7.54 15.68 1.74
C PHE A 105 6.94 16.87 2.49
N ALA A 106 7.24 18.10 2.06
CA ALA A 106 6.69 19.31 2.66
C ALA A 106 5.15 19.36 2.57
N ILE A 107 4.58 18.97 1.42
CA ILE A 107 3.13 18.86 1.23
C ILE A 107 2.53 17.83 2.19
N ILE A 108 3.13 16.64 2.35
CA ILE A 108 2.64 15.60 3.26
C ILE A 108 2.60 16.12 4.70
N ILE A 109 3.68 16.77 5.16
CA ILE A 109 3.76 17.33 6.51
C ILE A 109 2.71 18.43 6.70
N ALA A 110 2.60 19.37 5.74
CA ALA A 110 1.59 20.43 5.79
C ALA A 110 0.17 19.86 5.86
N MET A 111 -0.17 18.90 4.99
CA MET A 111 -1.49 18.26 5.00
C MET A 111 -1.75 17.47 6.30
N THR A 112 -0.72 16.92 6.93
CA THR A 112 -0.86 16.17 8.18
C THR A 112 -1.23 17.07 9.36
N PHE A 113 -0.56 18.22 9.48
CA PHE A 113 -0.68 19.07 10.67
C PHE A 113 -1.59 20.28 10.48
N VAL A 114 -1.94 20.66 9.26
CA VAL A 114 -2.95 21.69 9.02
C VAL A 114 -4.35 21.06 9.09
N PRO A 115 -5.22 21.49 10.02
CA PRO A 115 -6.57 20.96 10.16
C PRO A 115 -7.36 21.06 8.84
N ASN A 116 -8.19 20.05 8.56
CA ASN A 116 -9.06 19.99 7.36
C ASN A 116 -8.36 20.05 5.99
N MET A 117 -7.02 19.93 5.91
CA MET A 117 -6.31 19.82 4.63
C MET A 117 -6.04 18.37 4.24
N GLY A 118 -5.37 17.60 5.10
CA GLY A 118 -5.05 16.20 4.82
C GLY A 118 -6.06 15.19 5.35
N TYR A 119 -6.85 15.61 6.33
CA TYR A 119 -7.90 14.82 6.97
C TYR A 119 -9.17 15.68 6.99
N ILE A 120 -10.04 15.48 6.00
CA ILE A 120 -11.28 16.24 5.89
C ILE A 120 -12.35 15.50 6.67
N THR A 121 -12.83 16.06 7.78
CA THR A 121 -13.91 15.44 8.56
C THR A 121 -15.26 15.73 7.92
N VAL A 122 -15.92 14.69 7.41
CA VAL A 122 -17.31 14.75 6.91
C VAL A 122 -18.14 13.80 7.75
N GLY A 123 -19.19 14.30 8.41
CA GLY A 123 -20.07 13.46 9.24
C GLY A 123 -19.40 12.82 10.45
N GLY A 124 -18.38 13.47 11.04
CA GLY A 124 -17.68 12.97 12.23
C GLY A 124 -16.53 12.00 11.96
N ILE A 125 -16.23 11.68 10.69
CA ILE A 125 -15.12 10.79 10.32
C ILE A 125 -14.20 11.48 9.30
N ALA A 126 -12.90 11.31 9.50
CA ALA A 126 -11.87 11.89 8.65
C ALA A 126 -11.68 11.10 7.35
N ILE A 127 -11.87 11.77 6.21
CA ILE A 127 -11.45 11.34 4.87
C ILE A 127 -9.97 11.69 4.71
N THR A 128 -9.14 10.73 4.31
CA THR A 128 -7.69 10.95 4.21
C THR A 128 -7.33 11.33 2.78
N ILE A 129 -6.70 12.48 2.56
CA ILE A 129 -6.26 12.92 1.22
C ILE A 129 -4.73 12.83 1.09
N ILE A 130 -4.01 12.62 2.20
CA ILE A 130 -2.54 12.52 2.23
C ILE A 130 -2.00 11.34 1.42
N HIS A 131 -2.81 10.30 1.19
CA HIS A 131 -2.41 9.18 0.32
C HIS A 131 -2.15 9.63 -1.14
N ILE A 132 -2.72 10.75 -1.59
CA ILE A 132 -2.53 11.32 -2.94
C ILE A 132 -1.09 11.77 -3.20
N PRO A 133 -0.48 12.69 -2.41
CA PRO A 133 0.91 13.06 -2.61
C PRO A 133 1.88 11.87 -2.44
N VAL A 134 1.56 10.90 -1.58
CA VAL A 134 2.31 9.64 -1.47
C VAL A 134 2.27 8.85 -2.78
N LEU A 135 1.08 8.67 -3.37
CA LEU A 135 0.87 8.00 -4.64
C LEU A 135 1.59 8.70 -5.79
N ILE A 136 1.51 10.03 -5.86
CA ILE A 136 2.21 10.83 -6.87
C ILE A 136 3.72 10.68 -6.70
N GLY A 137 4.25 10.78 -5.48
CA GLY A 137 5.67 10.61 -5.20
C GLY A 137 6.19 9.22 -5.52
N ALA A 138 5.43 8.18 -5.17
CA ALA A 138 5.74 6.80 -5.51
C ALA A 138 5.69 6.56 -7.03
N ALA A 139 4.68 7.14 -7.69
CA ALA A 139 4.54 7.09 -9.14
C ALA A 139 5.69 7.80 -9.83
N LEU A 140 6.17 8.94 -9.37
CA LEU A 140 7.22 9.69 -10.09
C LEU A 140 8.63 9.21 -9.76
N LEU A 141 8.94 9.05 -8.47
CA LEU A 141 10.29 8.83 -7.97
C LEU A 141 10.61 7.34 -7.68
N GLY A 142 9.59 6.47 -7.70
CA GLY A 142 9.72 5.02 -7.55
C GLY A 142 9.63 4.50 -6.11
N TRP A 143 9.83 3.19 -5.95
CA TRP A 143 9.54 2.46 -4.69
C TRP A 143 10.29 2.94 -3.45
N LYS A 144 11.54 3.44 -3.59
CA LYS A 144 12.30 3.95 -2.44
C LYS A 144 11.68 5.21 -1.85
N TRP A 145 11.27 6.12 -2.72
CA TRP A 145 10.58 7.34 -2.35
C TRP A 145 9.15 7.06 -1.91
N GLY A 146 8.46 6.11 -2.56
CA GLY A 146 7.15 5.64 -2.11
C GLY A 146 7.19 5.08 -0.68
N LEU A 147 8.18 4.23 -0.37
CA LEU A 147 8.42 3.72 0.99
C LEU A 147 8.63 4.88 1.98
N PHE A 148 9.52 5.83 1.64
CA PHE A 148 9.81 6.99 2.47
C PHE A 148 8.56 7.83 2.74
N PHE A 149 7.80 8.22 1.72
CA PHE A 149 6.58 9.02 1.88
C PHE A 149 5.49 8.27 2.66
N GLY A 150 5.33 6.97 2.42
CA GLY A 150 4.42 6.11 3.17
C GLY A 150 4.77 6.07 4.66
N THR A 151 6.06 5.95 4.99
CA THR A 151 6.53 6.01 6.38
C THR A 151 6.28 7.37 7.02
N ILE A 152 6.56 8.48 6.32
CA ILE A 152 6.29 9.83 6.83
C ILE A 152 4.80 10.06 7.07
N PHE A 153 3.95 9.65 6.14
CA PHE A 153 2.50 9.68 6.32
C PHE A 153 2.07 8.85 7.54
N GLY A 154 2.64 7.66 7.70
CA GLY A 154 2.39 6.80 8.86
C GLY A 154 2.77 7.46 10.18
N ILE A 155 3.99 8.00 10.28
CA ILE A 155 4.47 8.72 11.48
C ILE A 155 3.60 9.95 11.76
N GLY A 156 3.24 10.70 10.72
CA GLY A 156 2.34 11.83 10.81
C GLY A 156 0.99 11.45 11.42
N SER A 157 0.38 10.38 10.91
CA SER A 157 -0.90 9.86 11.43
C SER A 157 -0.81 9.37 12.88
N PHE A 158 0.32 8.77 13.26
CA PHE A 158 0.58 8.35 14.64
C PHE A 158 0.66 9.56 15.59
N ILE A 159 1.44 10.59 15.23
CA ILE A 159 1.58 11.82 16.04
C ILE A 159 0.23 12.54 16.14
N GLN A 160 -0.48 12.67 15.03
CA GLN A 160 -1.80 13.32 15.00
C GLN A 160 -2.82 12.58 15.88
N ALA A 161 -2.77 11.23 15.94
CA ALA A 161 -3.67 10.45 16.78
C ALA A 161 -3.54 10.78 18.28
N PHE A 162 -2.37 11.19 18.75
CA PHE A 162 -2.20 11.70 20.12
C PHE A 162 -2.72 13.13 20.30
N THR A 163 -2.77 13.92 19.22
CA THR A 163 -3.31 15.29 19.25
C THR A 163 -4.85 15.28 19.26
N TYR A 164 -5.46 14.32 18.56
CA TYR A 164 -6.91 14.15 18.45
C TYR A 164 -7.34 12.73 18.85
N ILE A 165 -7.17 12.42 20.14
CA ILE A 165 -7.35 11.06 20.66
C ILE A 165 -8.81 10.56 20.60
N THR A 166 -9.77 11.46 20.45
CA THR A 166 -11.20 11.11 20.41
C THR A 166 -11.56 10.34 19.14
N THR A 167 -11.38 10.93 17.97
CA THR A 167 -11.75 10.35 16.68
C THR A 167 -10.67 9.42 16.10
N ASN A 168 -9.41 9.65 16.44
CA ASN A 168 -8.27 8.92 15.87
C ASN A 168 -7.61 7.94 16.86
N ALA A 169 -8.25 7.64 18.00
CA ALA A 169 -7.72 6.79 19.07
C ALA A 169 -7.01 5.51 18.57
N PRO A 170 -7.60 4.72 17.64
CA PRO A 170 -6.96 3.48 17.17
C PRO A 170 -5.64 3.69 16.40
N PHE A 171 -5.44 4.86 15.81
CA PHE A 171 -4.20 5.21 15.09
C PHE A 171 -3.02 5.53 16.03
N THR A 172 -3.25 5.61 17.34
CA THR A 172 -2.17 5.65 18.36
C THR A 172 -1.39 4.34 18.43
N ASN A 173 -1.86 3.26 17.81
CA ASN A 173 -1.08 2.05 17.63
C ASN A 173 -0.27 2.12 16.32
N PRO A 174 1.07 1.98 16.36
CA PRO A 174 1.92 2.07 15.17
C PRO A 174 1.65 0.95 14.15
N LEU A 175 1.07 -0.18 14.56
CA LEU A 175 0.63 -1.24 13.65
C LEU A 175 -0.54 -0.77 12.79
N VAL A 176 -1.42 0.06 13.33
CA VAL A 176 -2.49 0.67 12.54
C VAL A 176 -1.93 1.83 11.74
N SER A 177 -1.22 2.79 12.34
CA SER A 177 -0.81 4.03 11.67
C SER A 177 0.38 3.91 10.74
N ILE A 178 1.47 3.24 11.12
CA ILE A 178 2.74 3.28 10.38
C ILE A 178 2.82 2.15 9.35
N LEU A 179 2.56 0.92 9.80
CA LEU A 179 2.77 -0.29 9.00
C LEU A 179 2.00 -0.29 7.67
N PRO A 180 0.67 -0.12 7.63
CA PRO A 180 -0.07 -0.17 6.36
C PRO A 180 0.29 0.98 5.43
N ARG A 181 0.66 2.15 5.96
CA ARG A 181 1.02 3.34 5.18
C ARG A 181 2.39 3.17 4.51
N MET A 182 3.34 2.60 5.23
CA MET A 182 4.65 2.22 4.70
C MET A 182 4.53 1.16 3.60
N LEU A 183 3.74 0.10 3.84
CA LEU A 183 3.52 -0.97 2.86
C LEU A 183 2.81 -0.46 1.61
N PHE A 184 1.79 0.39 1.79
CA PHE A 184 1.10 1.06 0.70
C PHE A 184 2.05 1.86 -0.19
N GLY A 185 2.89 2.73 0.39
CA GLY A 185 3.84 3.54 -0.36
C GLY A 185 4.88 2.70 -1.12
N LEU A 186 5.38 1.63 -0.50
CA LEU A 186 6.29 0.68 -1.13
C LEU A 186 5.64 -0.01 -2.34
N ILE A 187 4.46 -0.60 -2.14
CA ILE A 187 3.73 -1.36 -3.15
C ILE A 187 3.31 -0.45 -4.31
N ALA A 188 2.84 0.76 -4.01
CA ALA A 188 2.53 1.76 -5.03
C ALA A 188 3.72 2.00 -5.96
N GLY A 189 4.91 2.26 -5.40
CA GLY A 189 6.09 2.51 -6.22
C GLY A 189 6.55 1.29 -7.02
N LEU A 190 6.41 0.07 -6.49
CA LEU A 190 6.69 -1.18 -7.22
C LEU A 190 5.71 -1.37 -8.39
N VAL A 191 4.41 -1.18 -8.15
CA VAL A 191 3.36 -1.29 -9.16
C VAL A 191 3.57 -0.27 -10.28
N PHE A 192 3.84 1.00 -9.96
CA PHE A 192 4.10 2.02 -10.98
C PHE A 192 5.38 1.76 -11.80
N GLN A 193 6.39 1.12 -11.22
CA GLN A 193 7.56 0.69 -11.99
C GLN A 193 7.20 -0.42 -12.99
N LEU A 194 6.42 -1.42 -12.56
CA LEU A 194 5.96 -2.50 -13.43
C LEU A 194 5.06 -1.99 -14.56
N VAL A 195 4.15 -1.08 -14.25
CA VAL A 195 3.26 -0.44 -15.22
C VAL A 195 4.07 0.28 -16.30
N ARG A 196 5.06 1.11 -15.91
CA ARG A 196 5.92 1.81 -16.87
C ARG A 196 6.74 0.86 -17.74
N MET A 197 7.21 -0.25 -17.17
CA MET A 197 7.90 -1.28 -17.94
C MET A 197 6.99 -1.95 -18.96
N TYR A 198 5.75 -2.25 -18.57
CA TYR A 198 4.76 -2.83 -19.46
C TYR A 198 4.45 -1.89 -20.64
N ILE A 199 4.19 -0.61 -20.36
CA ILE A 199 3.90 0.39 -21.39
C ILE A 199 5.07 0.56 -22.35
N LYS A 200 6.31 0.66 -21.83
CA LYS A 200 7.52 0.78 -22.65
C LYS A 200 7.74 -0.44 -23.54
N LYS A 201 7.53 -1.66 -23.01
CA LYS A 201 7.75 -2.91 -23.75
C LYS A 201 6.81 -3.06 -24.94
N HIS A 202 5.55 -2.68 -24.79
CA HIS A 202 4.53 -2.87 -25.82
C HIS A 202 4.37 -1.68 -26.77
N ASN A 203 5.29 -0.71 -26.72
CA ASN A 203 5.22 0.57 -27.44
C ASN A 203 3.84 1.25 -27.33
N LYS A 204 3.15 1.04 -26.20
CA LYS A 204 1.78 1.47 -25.96
C LYS A 204 1.72 2.94 -25.53
N ARG A 205 2.65 3.78 -26.00
CA ARG A 205 2.74 5.22 -25.67
C ARG A 205 1.63 6.06 -26.35
N ASN A 206 0.40 5.58 -26.30
CA ASN A 206 -0.77 6.30 -26.78
C ASN A 206 -1.45 6.95 -25.58
N ALA A 207 -1.89 8.20 -25.72
CA ALA A 207 -2.58 8.95 -24.67
C ALA A 207 -3.79 8.17 -24.10
N ILE A 208 -4.47 7.41 -24.95
CA ILE A 208 -5.61 6.54 -24.59
C ILE A 208 -5.19 5.43 -23.61
N ASN A 209 -4.01 4.81 -23.80
CA ASN A 209 -3.54 3.75 -22.90
C ASN A 209 -3.18 4.32 -21.52
N TYR A 210 -2.56 5.50 -21.46
CA TYR A 210 -2.28 6.14 -20.18
C TYR A 210 -3.54 6.63 -19.48
N GLY A 211 -4.53 7.10 -20.25
CA GLY A 211 -5.84 7.52 -19.75
C GLY A 211 -6.67 6.39 -19.13
N LEU A 212 -6.41 5.12 -19.48
CA LEU A 212 -7.07 3.96 -18.86
C LEU A 212 -6.22 3.33 -17.76
N ILE A 213 -4.90 3.22 -17.98
CA ILE A 213 -4.01 2.51 -17.06
C ILE A 213 -3.82 3.29 -15.75
N TYR A 214 -3.63 4.61 -15.80
CA TYR A 214 -3.39 5.38 -14.58
C TYR A 214 -4.59 5.39 -13.62
N PRO A 215 -5.83 5.70 -14.06
CA PRO A 215 -7.01 5.55 -13.21
C PRO A 215 -7.13 4.18 -12.56
N ALA A 216 -6.96 3.11 -13.34
CA ALA A 216 -7.06 1.74 -12.82
C ALA A 216 -6.03 1.46 -11.72
N VAL A 217 -4.78 1.90 -11.91
CA VAL A 217 -3.70 1.68 -10.95
C VAL A 217 -3.90 2.53 -9.69
N TYR A 218 -4.26 3.81 -9.83
CA TYR A 218 -4.53 4.68 -8.68
C TYR A 218 -5.73 4.18 -7.86
N GLY A 219 -6.81 3.78 -8.53
CA GLY A 219 -7.98 3.20 -7.89
C GLY A 219 -7.64 1.91 -7.14
N LEU A 220 -6.95 0.97 -7.79
CA LEU A 220 -6.54 -0.30 -7.18
C LEU A 220 -5.65 -0.10 -5.94
N LEU A 221 -4.66 0.80 -6.02
CA LEU A 221 -3.77 1.09 -4.90
C LEU A 221 -4.50 1.76 -3.74
N THR A 222 -5.49 2.61 -4.02
CA THR A 222 -6.30 3.27 -2.99
C THR A 222 -7.20 2.27 -2.28
N ILE A 223 -7.88 1.39 -3.03
CA ILE A 223 -8.65 0.28 -2.42
C ILE A 223 -7.73 -0.62 -1.58
N PHE A 224 -6.54 -0.95 -2.08
CA PHE A 224 -5.56 -1.73 -1.34
C PHE A 224 -5.14 -1.04 -0.03
N HIS A 225 -4.93 0.28 -0.04
CA HIS A 225 -4.67 1.05 1.16
C HIS A 225 -5.81 0.94 2.17
N SER A 226 -7.04 1.24 1.74
CA SER A 226 -8.21 1.22 2.60
C SER A 226 -8.42 -0.18 3.18
N VAL A 227 -8.38 -1.24 2.38
CA VAL A 227 -8.55 -2.63 2.85
C VAL A 227 -7.55 -2.98 3.94
N ILE A 228 -6.25 -2.69 3.77
CA ILE A 228 -5.26 -3.02 4.80
C ILE A 228 -5.48 -2.20 6.07
N VAL A 229 -5.74 -0.90 5.95
CA VAL A 229 -5.98 -0.04 7.13
C VAL A 229 -7.20 -0.52 7.90
N LEU A 230 -8.33 -0.74 7.21
CA LEU A 230 -9.58 -1.21 7.81
C LEU A 230 -9.44 -2.58 8.46
N PHE A 231 -8.70 -3.47 7.79
CA PHE A 231 -8.44 -4.80 8.31
C PHE A 231 -7.66 -4.75 9.62
N ILE A 232 -6.51 -4.05 9.68
CA ILE A 232 -5.71 -3.95 10.90
C ILE A 232 -6.47 -3.17 11.99
N LEU A 233 -7.20 -2.13 11.59
CA LEU A 233 -8.03 -1.32 12.48
C LEU A 233 -9.06 -2.19 13.21
N TYR A 234 -9.77 -3.08 12.51
CA TYR A 234 -10.75 -4.00 13.10
C TYR A 234 -10.15 -4.83 14.24
N PHE A 235 -8.95 -5.39 14.06
CA PHE A 235 -8.33 -6.20 15.12
C PHE A 235 -7.83 -5.35 16.29
N VAL A 236 -7.22 -4.21 16.01
CA VAL A 236 -6.69 -3.35 17.08
C VAL A 236 -7.82 -2.74 17.91
N THR A 237 -8.95 -2.37 17.29
CA THR A 237 -10.13 -1.88 18.01
C THR A 237 -10.73 -2.96 18.89
N LYS A 238 -10.86 -4.19 18.39
CA LYS A 238 -11.38 -5.34 19.14
C LYS A 238 -10.47 -5.79 20.28
N ALA A 239 -9.16 -5.77 20.08
CA ALA A 239 -8.17 -6.13 21.09
C ALA A 239 -7.97 -5.05 22.18
N GLY A 240 -8.44 -3.82 21.95
CA GLY A 240 -8.23 -2.70 22.87
C GLY A 240 -6.78 -2.21 22.93
N TRP A 241 -5.97 -2.54 21.92
CA TRP A 241 -4.53 -2.22 21.88
C TRP A 241 -4.25 -0.81 21.36
N TYR A 242 -4.84 0.20 21.98
CA TYR A 242 -4.66 1.60 21.61
C TYR A 242 -4.99 2.50 22.81
N TYR A 243 -4.48 3.73 22.80
CA TYR A 243 -4.82 4.71 23.81
C TYR A 243 -6.22 5.26 23.54
N ARG A 244 -7.05 5.34 24.59
CA ARG A 244 -8.44 5.82 24.52
C ARG A 244 -8.67 6.95 25.51
N ALA A 245 -9.44 7.96 25.11
CA ALA A 245 -10.04 8.88 26.08
C ALA A 245 -11.20 8.18 26.80
N ASN A 246 -11.39 8.46 28.09
CA ASN A 246 -12.43 7.87 28.94
C ASN A 246 -13.87 8.11 28.41
N GLU A 247 -14.04 9.07 27.51
CA GLU A 247 -15.34 9.49 26.96
C GLU A 247 -15.72 8.80 25.63
N PHE A 248 -14.82 8.02 25.02
CA PHE A 248 -15.06 7.40 23.71
C PHE A 248 -15.15 5.87 23.82
N VAL A 249 -16.37 5.34 23.88
CA VAL A 249 -16.63 3.89 23.82
C VAL A 249 -16.66 3.45 22.36
N PHE A 250 -15.48 3.20 21.78
CA PHE A 250 -15.35 2.59 20.45
C PHE A 250 -16.07 1.22 20.34
N ALA A 251 -16.33 0.56 21.47
CA ALA A 251 -16.94 -0.78 21.54
C ALA A 251 -18.44 -0.82 21.17
N GLU A 252 -19.17 0.29 21.24
CA GLU A 252 -20.61 0.35 20.90
C GLU A 252 -20.87 0.78 19.44
N ILE A 253 -19.83 1.25 18.74
CA ILE A 253 -19.93 1.91 17.42
C ILE A 253 -19.52 0.95 16.27
N GLY A 254 -19.36 -0.35 16.56
CA GLY A 254 -18.78 -1.34 15.64
C GLY A 254 -19.41 -1.37 14.25
N GLU A 255 -20.75 -1.25 14.15
CA GLU A 255 -21.46 -1.23 12.87
C GLU A 255 -21.35 0.13 12.16
N ILE A 256 -21.47 1.23 12.89
CA ILE A 256 -21.39 2.60 12.34
C ILE A 256 -19.98 2.88 11.79
N ILE A 257 -18.94 2.39 12.45
CA ILE A 257 -17.54 2.53 12.00
C ILE A 257 -17.34 1.84 10.65
N VAL A 258 -17.85 0.61 10.47
CA VAL A 258 -17.72 -0.13 9.20
C VAL A 258 -18.42 0.61 8.05
N THR A 259 -19.64 1.11 8.29
CA THR A 259 -20.40 1.81 7.25
C THR A 259 -19.75 3.14 6.84
N VAL A 260 -19.30 3.94 7.80
CA VAL A 260 -18.70 5.24 7.47
C VAL A 260 -17.31 5.07 6.86
N LEU A 261 -16.55 4.07 7.30
CA LEU A 261 -15.27 3.74 6.67
C LEU A 261 -15.43 3.22 5.23
N ALA A 262 -16.50 2.47 4.95
CA ALA A 262 -16.83 2.04 3.59
C ALA A 262 -17.14 3.24 2.68
N LEU A 263 -17.92 4.22 3.18
CA LEU A 263 -18.22 5.44 2.44
C LEU A 263 -16.96 6.29 2.17
N ASN A 264 -16.07 6.42 3.16
CA ASN A 264 -14.81 7.14 2.99
C ASN A 264 -13.92 6.47 1.94
N SER A 265 -13.87 5.14 1.90
CA SER A 265 -13.08 4.40 0.92
C SER A 265 -13.54 4.67 -0.52
N ILE A 266 -14.84 4.85 -0.75
CA ILE A 266 -15.40 5.21 -2.05
C ILE A 266 -14.97 6.63 -2.46
N LEU A 267 -15.04 7.59 -1.53
CA LEU A 267 -14.63 8.97 -1.79
C LEU A 267 -13.13 9.07 -2.07
N GLU A 268 -12.30 8.42 -1.27
CA GLU A 268 -10.85 8.35 -1.49
C GLU A 268 -10.54 7.76 -2.87
N PHE A 269 -11.21 6.68 -3.27
CA PHE A 269 -11.06 6.06 -4.58
C PHE A 269 -11.39 7.02 -5.74
N ILE A 270 -12.53 7.73 -5.67
CA ILE A 270 -12.95 8.66 -6.71
C ILE A 270 -11.95 9.82 -6.82
N ILE A 271 -11.58 10.43 -5.68
CA ILE A 271 -10.66 11.56 -5.65
C ILE A 271 -9.27 11.13 -6.16
N ALA A 272 -8.78 9.96 -5.75
CA ALA A 272 -7.48 9.45 -6.20
C ALA A 272 -7.44 9.29 -7.73
N ILE A 273 -8.50 8.77 -8.34
CA ILE A 273 -8.59 8.62 -9.80
C ILE A 273 -8.61 9.98 -10.49
N VAL A 274 -9.51 10.87 -10.06
CA VAL A 274 -9.76 12.16 -10.70
C VAL A 274 -8.55 13.09 -10.57
N VAL A 275 -7.85 13.06 -9.44
CA VAL A 275 -6.74 13.97 -9.15
C VAL A 275 -5.40 13.40 -9.61
N CYS A 276 -5.07 12.15 -9.25
CA CYS A 276 -3.72 11.62 -9.49
C CYS A 276 -3.44 11.37 -10.97
N SER A 277 -4.43 10.88 -11.72
CA SER A 277 -4.26 10.50 -13.13
C SER A 277 -3.84 11.67 -14.03
N PRO A 278 -4.53 12.83 -14.05
CA PRO A 278 -4.11 13.97 -14.85
C PRO A 278 -2.80 14.60 -14.38
N ILE A 279 -2.56 14.64 -13.07
CA ILE A 279 -1.30 15.17 -12.51
C ILE A 279 -0.11 14.33 -12.99
N ASN A 280 -0.23 13.00 -12.92
CA ASN A 280 0.87 12.12 -13.31
C ASN A 280 1.14 12.17 -14.82
N LEU A 281 0.09 12.30 -15.64
CA LEU A 281 0.22 12.56 -17.08
C LEU A 281 0.99 13.86 -17.38
N ALA A 282 0.65 14.94 -16.67
CA ALA A 282 1.33 16.23 -16.84
C ALA A 282 2.80 16.15 -16.39
N LEU A 283 3.07 15.54 -15.24
CA LEU A 283 4.40 15.45 -14.67
C LEU A 283 5.31 14.46 -15.43
N ASP A 284 4.79 13.34 -15.93
CA ASP A 284 5.55 12.41 -16.76
C ASP A 284 6.11 13.08 -18.02
N ASN A 285 5.33 13.95 -18.66
CA ASN A 285 5.78 14.70 -19.84
C ASN A 285 6.97 15.64 -19.51
N VAL A 286 6.92 16.31 -18.36
CA VAL A 286 8.00 17.18 -17.87
C VAL A 286 9.25 16.35 -17.52
N MET A 287 9.07 15.22 -16.83
CA MET A 287 10.17 14.33 -16.45
C MET A 287 10.85 13.67 -17.65
N LEU A 288 10.10 13.30 -18.68
CA LEU A 288 10.65 12.74 -19.92
C LEU A 288 11.47 13.80 -20.68
N LYS A 289 10.99 15.03 -20.79
CA LYS A 289 11.71 16.14 -21.43
C LYS A 289 13.02 16.46 -20.70
N SER A 290 13.01 16.42 -19.36
CA SER A 290 14.21 16.63 -18.54
C SER A 290 15.26 15.51 -18.65
N ASN A 291 14.88 14.26 -18.94
CA ASN A 291 15.82 13.15 -19.05
C ASN A 291 16.48 13.06 -20.45
N ASN A 292 15.92 13.73 -21.45
CA ASN A 292 16.39 13.73 -22.84
C ASN A 292 17.26 14.96 -23.19
N ASN A 293 17.37 15.93 -22.29
CA ASN A 293 18.20 17.15 -22.40
C ASN A 293 19.37 17.08 -21.41
#